data_AF-A0A2W6A418-F1
#
_entry.id   AF-A0A2W6A418-F1
#
_cell.length_a   1.000
_cell.length_b   1.000
_cell.length_c   1.000
_cell.angle_alpha   90.00
_cell.angle_beta   90.00
_cell.angle_gamma   90.00
#
_symmetry.space_group_name_H-M   'P 1'
#
loop_
_entity.id
_entity.type
_entity.pdbx_description
1 polymer ?
#
loop_
_entity_poly.entity_id
_entity_poly.type
_entity_poly.pdbx_seq_one_letter_code
_entity_poly.pdbx_strand_id
1 'polypeptide(L)' 'MAKTKSLLEVRDLVKHFPVGRSWRGWLGREKPRVVQAVDGVSLEVAPGETVGLVGESGCGK' A
#
# COMPACT_ATOMS: atom_id res chain seq x y z
N MET A 1 -19.39 -24.47 -2.85
CA MET A 1 -20.14 -23.20 -2.89
C MET A 1 -19.52 -22.34 -3.97
N ALA A 2 -20.28 -21.93 -4.98
CA ALA A 2 -19.74 -21.12 -6.07
C ALA A 2 -19.31 -19.75 -5.51
N LYS A 3 -18.01 -19.40 -5.60
CA LYS A 3 -17.55 -18.05 -5.28
C LYS A 3 -18.24 -17.09 -6.25
N THR A 4 -19.13 -16.24 -5.75
CA THR A 4 -19.70 -15.12 -6.50
C THR A 4 -18.55 -14.29 -7.06
N LYS A 5 -18.65 -13.86 -8.32
CA LYS A 5 -17.63 -13.03 -8.97
C LYS A 5 -17.36 -11.79 -8.10
N SER A 6 -16.12 -11.63 -7.62
CA SER A 6 -15.70 -10.47 -6.83
C SER A 6 -15.90 -9.18 -7.63
N LEU A 7 -16.34 -8.12 -6.95
CA LEU A 7 -16.46 -6.78 -7.53
C LEU A 7 -15.10 -6.08 -7.58
N LEU A 8 -14.32 -6.23 -6.51
CA LEU A 8 -12.94 -5.78 -6.41
C LEU A 8 -12.05 -6.94 -5.98
N GLU A 9 -10.89 -7.06 -6.61
CA GLU A 9 -9.87 -8.02 -6.23
C GLU A 9 -8.50 -7.32 -6.28
N VAL A 10 -7.82 -7.34 -5.13
CA VAL A 10 -6.46 -6.85 -4.95
C VAL A 10 -5.61 -8.06 -4.60
N ARG A 11 -4.51 -8.26 -5.33
CA ARG A 11 -3.57 -9.36 -5.12
C ARG A 11 -2.18 -8.80 -4.93
N ASP A 12 -1.55 -9.18 -3.83
CA ASP A 12 -0.15 -8.90 -3.49
C ASP A 12 0.28 -7.45 -3.74
N LEU A 13 -0.57 -6.48 -3.36
CA LEU A 13 -0.33 -5.06 -3.60
C LEU A 13 0.87 -4.57 -2.80
N VAL A 14 1.86 -4.05 -3.51
CA VAL A 14 3.06 -3.42 -2.95
C VAL A 14 3.11 -1.96 -3.39
N LYS A 15 3.30 -1.04 -2.43
CA LYS A 15 3.53 0.38 -2.70
C LYS A 15 4.66 0.92 -1.85
N HIS A 16 5.77 1.19 -2.52
CA HIS A 16 6.96 1.76 -1.90
C HIS A 16 7.18 3.20 -2.40
N PHE A 17 7.40 4.13 -1.47
CA PHE A 17 7.65 5.54 -1.78
C PHE A 17 9.11 5.91 -1.47
N PRO A 18 9.87 6.48 -2.42
CA PRO A 18 11.18 7.03 -2.13
C PRO A 18 11.03 8.29 -1.27
N VAL A 19 11.74 8.34 -0.15
CA VAL A 19 11.82 9.50 0.74
C VAL A 19 13.27 9.95 0.83
N GLY A 20 13.53 11.25 0.69
CA GLY A 20 14.88 11.81 0.92
C GLY A 20 15.44 12.70 -0.18
N ARG A 21 14.76 13.81 -0.51
CA ARG A 21 15.50 15.01 -0.96
C ARG A 21 15.82 15.89 0.25
N SER A 22 16.70 15.40 1.11
CA SER A 22 17.39 16.27 2.07
C SER A 22 18.43 17.10 1.29
N TRP A 23 18.77 18.31 1.74
CA TRP A 23 19.88 19.10 1.17
C TRP A 23 21.19 18.29 1.06
N ARG A 24 21.45 17.40 2.02
CA ARG A 24 22.55 16.42 2.00
C ARG A 24 22.48 15.39 0.86
N GLY A 25 21.30 15.08 0.36
CA GLY A 25 21.09 14.18 -0.78
C GLY A 25 21.64 14.75 -2.10
N TRP A 26 21.69 16.09 -2.24
CA TRP A 26 22.36 16.73 -3.39
C TRP A 26 23.85 16.38 -3.40
N LEU A 27 24.50 16.35 -2.23
CA LEU A 27 25.93 16.01 -2.10
C LEU A 27 26.23 14.52 -2.37
N GLY A 28 25.24 13.70 -2.77
CA GLY A 28 25.43 12.33 -3.24
C GLY A 28 25.85 11.32 -2.16
N ARG A 29 25.75 11.67 -0.88
CA ARG A 29 26.28 10.87 0.24
C ARG A 29 25.26 10.03 1.02
N GLU A 30 23.98 10.07 0.65
CA GLU A 30 22.93 9.32 1.36
C GLU A 30 22.24 8.30 0.44
N LYS A 31 22.07 7.07 0.96
CA LYS A 31 21.27 6.05 0.29
C LYS A 31 19.81 6.50 0.22
N PRO A 32 19.10 6.26 -0.90
CA PRO A 32 17.67 6.54 -1.00
C PRO A 32 16.94 5.80 0.12
N ARG A 33 16.19 6.52 0.95
CA ARG A 33 15.31 5.88 1.92
C ARG A 33 14.00 5.56 1.22
N VAL A 34 13.38 4.45 1.59
CA VAL A 34 12.12 4.00 1.00
C VAL A 34 11.15 3.73 2.15
N VAL A 35 9.94 4.26 2.04
CA VAL A 35 8.82 3.94 2.92
C VAL A 35 7.99 2.86 2.23
N GLN A 36 7.81 1.73 2.91
CA GLN A 36 6.89 0.68 2.48
C GLN A 36 5.49 1.03 2.99
N ALA A 37 4.65 1.61 2.14
CA ALA A 37 3.30 2.03 2.54
C ALA A 37 2.34 0.84 2.61
N VAL A 38 2.40 -0.06 1.63
CA VAL A 38 1.78 -1.39 1.71
C VAL A 38 2.75 -2.42 1.11
N ASP A 39 2.76 -3.63 1.66
CA ASP A 39 3.68 -4.70 1.24
C ASP A 39 2.93 -6.04 1.21
N GLY A 40 2.54 -6.50 0.02
CA GLY A 40 1.90 -7.80 -0.19
C GLY A 40 0.44 -7.88 0.27
N VAL A 41 -0.33 -6.79 0.18
CA VAL A 41 -1.73 -6.78 0.65
C VAL A 41 -2.67 -7.40 -0.39
N SER A 42 -3.50 -8.35 0.04
CA SER A 42 -4.55 -8.98 -0.76
C SER A 42 -5.94 -8.77 -0.13
N LEU A 43 -6.93 -8.40 -0.95
CA LEU A 43 -8.30 -8.05 -0.55
C LEU A 43 -9.28 -8.48 -1.66
N GLU A 44 -10.39 -9.12 -1.29
CA GLU A 44 -11.53 -9.34 -2.18
C GLU A 44 -12.74 -8.58 -1.61
N VAL A 45 -13.53 -7.93 -2.47
CA VAL A 45 -14.82 -7.32 -2.09
C VAL A 45 -15.92 -7.88 -2.98
N ALA A 46 -16.95 -8.45 -2.37
CA ALA A 46 -18.10 -9.01 -3.09
C ALA A 46 -19.11 -7.92 -3.51
N PRO A 47 -19.93 -8.16 -4.54
CA PRO A 47 -21.03 -7.26 -4.87
C PRO A 47 -21.99 -7.08 -3.69
N GLY A 48 -22.29 -5.83 -3.33
CA GLY A 48 -23.17 -5.48 -2.20
C GLY A 48 -22.49 -5.50 -0.82
N GLU A 49 -21.19 -5.81 -0.75
CA GLU A 49 -20.41 -5.75 0.48
C GLU A 49 -19.92 -4.32 0.74
N THR A 50 -20.03 -3.87 2.00
CA THR A 50 -19.45 -2.60 2.46
C THR A 50 -18.22 -2.91 3.30
N VAL A 51 -17.05 -2.44 2.86
CA VAL A 51 -15.78 -2.65 3.55
C VAL A 51 -15.26 -1.32 4.11
N GLY A 52 -14.87 -1.31 5.38
CA GLY A 52 -14.24 -0.18 6.05
C GLY A 52 -12.79 -0.50 6.39
N LEU A 53 -11.84 0.32 5.91
CA LEU A 53 -10.43 0.20 6.24
C LEU A 53 -10.08 1.15 7.38
N VAL A 54 -9.57 0.63 8.50
CA VAL A 54 -9.34 1.38 9.75
C VAL A 54 -7.92 1.17 10.28
N GLY A 55 -7.42 2.13 11.05
CA GLY A 55 -6.03 2.14 11.54
C GLY A 55 -5.50 3.54 11.80
N GLU A 56 -4.32 3.62 12.41
CA GLU A 56 -3.66 4.88 12.80
C GLU A 56 -3.18 5.71 11.61
N SER A 57 -2.82 6.97 11.85
CA SER A 57 -2.25 7.84 10.81
C SER A 57 -0.95 7.24 10.25
N GLY A 58 -0.84 7.15 8.93
CA GLY A 58 0.36 6.64 8.25
C GLY A 58 0.47 5.12 8.10
N CYS A 59 -0.54 4.33 8.51
CA CYS A 59 -0.46 2.85 8.45
C CYS A 59 -0.73 2.24 7.06
N GLY A 60 -0.91 3.03 6.01
CA GLY A 60 -1.10 2.51 4.64
C GLY A 60 -2.53 2.09 4.28
N LYS A 61 -3.54 2.70 4.92
CA LYS A 61 -4.93 2.60 4.46
C LYS A 61 -5.11 3.28 3.11
#